data_AF-A0A3P9MM47-F1
#
_entry.id   AF-A0A3P9MM47-F1
#
_cell.length_a   1.000
_cell.length_b   1.000
_cell.length_c   1.000
_cell.angle_alpha   90.00
_cell.angle_beta   90.00
_cell.angle_gamma   90.00
#
_symmetry.space_group_name_H-M   'P 1'
#
loop_
_entity.id
_entity.type
_entity.pdbx_description
1 polymer ?
#
loop_
_entity_poly.entity_id
_entity_poly.type
_entity_poly.pdbx_seq_one_letter_code
_entity_poly.pdbx_strand_id
1 'polypeptide(L)'
;MAETEELQQISMWFSEEGLSPDASSEAQLCFLWRSFQQTTSHLSAVSKDLEAHRSQHSAELAEVRKSLEQIRIFTEQKKELAQEIQDENDELREQLQLFMSHQDAQMSEVAKMLYNEGLTELIPSSPSEQVAYLLVERASLLGKSEDPDKLTVDGKPSNSVEAEALRVCQSSHKRAPRHLQSKWKKIFGFQKGPQSKHIISEEKRPLTGQDSSLEKECCRLERDLEEGSRRLAMAHNEIRRLTDQLESAHFTQRLYEPELESAQKEVEQLRYEVEKLKKYEMVELRKAKELNDRLDLEIRTLRNRVRSLDAEKRSLQQTVASLQGELRRDENSLQDQEDTEMLEIERLEPAKCGRIFTRDKPTGPTQQLMDKEKTPMDKGNLALILAKICSKESHLQHQRHLQEKRQVSHPDKSVIIQEDTTSKTENKEVQTDLCQENAQSKEKEFVLCISLQNEKLLVEKRELLEELTEEEHKKNTKLTAALSKSRVDFLEMENKEMGHRIAHLSKHLERSLQTSQPLDLTEEPRKTSQHIPASLPEFTLRVMPSEESENQDLSDSIQATTAKQTDTTASSHRSTAELSYLNVTIMQRFSDLPNPP
;
A
#
# COMPACT_ATOMS: atom_id res chain seq x y z
N MET A 1 19.19 2.77 -73.44
CA MET A 1 19.31 3.70 -72.30
C MET A 1 18.94 2.94 -71.03
N ALA A 2 17.66 2.80 -70.66
CA ALA A 2 17.27 2.03 -69.46
C ALA A 2 17.78 0.56 -69.48
N GLU A 3 17.45 -0.24 -70.50
CA GLU A 3 17.89 -1.66 -70.59
C GLU A 3 19.42 -1.83 -70.53
N THR A 4 20.17 -0.86 -71.08
CA THR A 4 21.64 -0.87 -71.06
C THR A 4 22.22 -0.51 -69.69
N GLU A 5 21.51 0.31 -68.89
CA GLU A 5 21.88 0.62 -67.51
C GLU A 5 21.52 -0.54 -66.57
N GLU A 6 20.35 -1.17 -66.77
CA GLU A 6 19.94 -2.38 -66.03
C GLU A 6 20.91 -3.55 -66.25
N LEU A 7 21.31 -3.82 -67.50
CA LEU A 7 22.32 -4.83 -67.81
C LEU A 7 23.70 -4.51 -67.20
N GLN A 8 24.08 -3.23 -67.13
CA GLN A 8 25.31 -2.82 -66.43
C GLN A 8 25.21 -3.04 -64.92
N GLN A 9 24.06 -2.73 -64.28
CA GLN A 9 23.83 -2.99 -62.86
C GLN A 9 23.85 -4.49 -62.54
N ILE A 10 23.21 -5.33 -63.38
CA ILE A 10 23.22 -6.79 -63.22
C ILE A 10 24.66 -7.35 -63.36
N SER A 11 25.43 -6.86 -64.33
CA SER A 11 26.83 -7.27 -64.53
C SER A 11 27.76 -6.81 -63.39
N MET A 12 27.51 -5.62 -62.83
CA MET A 12 28.19 -5.12 -61.63
C MET A 12 27.86 -6.00 -60.41
N TRP A 13 26.59 -6.32 -60.19
CA TRP A 13 26.14 -7.18 -59.10
C TRP A 13 26.70 -8.62 -59.19
N PHE A 14 26.79 -9.18 -60.40
CA PHE A 14 27.50 -10.44 -60.63
C PHE A 14 28.99 -10.38 -60.26
N SER A 15 29.64 -9.24 -60.51
CA SER A 15 31.05 -9.04 -60.17
C SER A 15 31.26 -8.93 -58.65
N GLU A 16 30.31 -8.32 -57.95
CA GLU A 16 30.29 -8.22 -56.47
C GLU A 16 30.03 -9.59 -55.80
N GLU A 17 29.16 -10.41 -56.38
CA GLU A 17 28.86 -11.80 -55.95
C GLU A 17 29.90 -12.84 -56.47
N GLY A 18 30.98 -12.41 -57.11
CA GLY A 18 32.12 -13.27 -57.47
C GLY A 18 31.94 -14.19 -58.68
N LEU A 19 30.99 -13.90 -59.58
CA LEU A 19 30.89 -14.60 -60.86
C LEU A 19 31.96 -14.14 -61.86
N SER A 20 32.46 -15.09 -62.67
CA SER A 20 33.39 -14.78 -63.75
C SER A 20 32.73 -13.93 -64.85
N PRO A 21 33.38 -12.86 -65.35
CA PRO A 21 32.88 -12.08 -66.49
C PRO A 21 32.64 -12.91 -67.76
N ASP A 22 33.38 -14.01 -67.95
CA ASP A 22 33.27 -14.92 -69.09
C ASP A 22 32.24 -16.06 -68.87
N ALA A 23 31.42 -15.99 -67.82
CA ALA A 23 30.41 -17.01 -67.53
C ALA A 23 29.34 -17.08 -68.63
N SER A 24 28.98 -18.31 -69.03
CA SER A 24 27.86 -18.56 -69.96
C SER A 24 26.57 -17.89 -69.49
N SER A 25 25.76 -17.39 -70.42
CA SER A 25 24.44 -16.81 -70.13
C SER A 25 23.53 -17.76 -69.34
N GLU A 26 23.66 -19.07 -69.57
CA GLU A 26 22.92 -20.09 -68.81
C GLU A 26 23.42 -20.22 -67.36
N ALA A 27 24.72 -20.02 -67.11
CA ALA A 27 25.28 -19.99 -65.75
C ALA A 27 24.86 -18.72 -64.99
N GLN A 28 24.86 -17.56 -65.68
CA GLN A 28 24.37 -16.28 -65.16
C GLN A 28 22.87 -16.35 -64.79
N LEU A 29 22.04 -16.88 -65.69
CA LEU A 29 20.60 -17.13 -65.43
C LEU A 29 20.38 -18.10 -64.26
N CYS A 30 21.13 -19.19 -64.20
CA CYS A 30 21.05 -20.13 -63.08
C CYS A 30 21.45 -19.48 -61.74
N PHE A 31 22.40 -18.55 -61.75
CA PHE A 31 22.76 -17.80 -60.54
C PHE A 31 21.66 -16.83 -60.13
N LEU A 32 21.20 -15.95 -61.03
CA LEU A 32 20.08 -15.02 -60.76
C LEU A 32 18.86 -15.75 -60.20
N TRP A 33 18.51 -16.89 -60.78
CA TRP A 33 17.36 -17.67 -60.31
C TRP A 33 17.55 -18.22 -58.90
N ARG A 34 18.74 -18.76 -58.56
CA ARG A 34 19.03 -19.22 -57.18
C ARG A 34 19.04 -18.06 -56.19
N SER A 35 19.69 -16.95 -56.53
CA SER A 35 19.75 -15.77 -55.64
C SER A 35 18.38 -15.11 -55.47
N PHE A 36 17.55 -15.07 -56.52
CA PHE A 36 16.15 -14.65 -56.43
C PHE A 36 15.33 -15.59 -55.54
N GLN A 37 15.48 -16.91 -55.68
CA GLN A 37 14.82 -17.88 -54.80
C GLN A 37 15.27 -17.75 -53.34
N GLN A 38 16.57 -17.57 -53.09
CA GLN A 38 17.12 -17.39 -51.74
C GLN A 38 16.63 -16.08 -51.10
N THR A 39 16.73 -14.95 -51.80
CA THR A 39 16.26 -13.65 -51.31
C THR A 39 14.75 -13.62 -51.11
N THR A 40 13.96 -14.21 -52.01
CA THR A 40 12.50 -14.36 -51.84
C THR A 40 12.16 -15.25 -50.64
N SER A 41 12.87 -16.36 -50.46
CA SER A 41 12.67 -17.26 -49.31
C SER A 41 13.02 -16.57 -48.00
N HIS A 42 14.15 -15.88 -47.94
CA HIS A 42 14.61 -15.09 -46.79
C HIS A 42 13.63 -13.94 -46.46
N LEU A 43 13.19 -13.17 -47.46
CA LEU A 43 12.18 -12.14 -47.29
C LEU A 43 10.85 -12.71 -46.77
N SER A 44 10.44 -13.90 -47.25
CA SER A 44 9.24 -14.58 -46.76
C SER A 44 9.38 -15.08 -45.31
N ALA A 45 10.59 -15.45 -44.88
CA ALA A 45 10.87 -15.84 -43.50
C ALA A 45 10.82 -14.61 -42.59
N VAL A 46 11.62 -13.57 -42.89
CA VAL A 46 11.63 -12.30 -42.14
C VAL A 46 10.23 -11.67 -42.08
N SER A 47 9.43 -11.75 -43.15
CA SER A 47 8.05 -11.26 -43.14
C SER A 47 7.11 -12.08 -42.25
N LYS A 48 7.34 -13.38 -42.09
CA LYS A 48 6.57 -14.23 -41.15
C LYS A 48 6.97 -13.94 -39.71
N ASP A 49 8.27 -13.80 -39.45
CA ASP A 49 8.80 -13.48 -38.13
C ASP A 49 8.32 -12.10 -37.66
N LEU A 50 8.32 -11.10 -38.56
CA LEU A 50 7.74 -9.78 -38.31
C LEU A 50 6.25 -9.87 -37.94
N GLU A 51 5.47 -10.67 -38.66
CA GLU A 51 4.03 -10.81 -38.42
C GLU A 51 3.73 -11.61 -37.14
N ALA A 52 4.59 -12.58 -36.80
CA ALA A 52 4.56 -13.28 -35.51
C ALA A 52 4.85 -12.32 -34.35
N HIS A 53 5.88 -11.47 -34.45
CA HIS A 53 6.18 -10.44 -33.45
C HIS A 53 5.05 -9.40 -33.32
N ARG A 54 4.43 -8.98 -34.43
CA ARG A 54 3.24 -8.10 -34.40
C ARG A 54 2.06 -8.76 -33.68
N SER A 55 1.83 -10.04 -33.98
CA SER A 55 0.77 -10.83 -33.34
C SER A 55 1.01 -10.96 -31.84
N GLN A 56 2.25 -11.31 -31.43
CA GLN A 56 2.66 -11.40 -30.03
C GLN A 56 2.47 -10.06 -29.30
N HIS A 57 3.02 -8.96 -29.84
CA HIS A 57 2.85 -7.63 -29.26
C HIS A 57 1.37 -7.20 -29.15
N SER A 58 0.52 -7.59 -30.10
CA SER A 58 -0.92 -7.34 -30.02
C SER A 58 -1.61 -8.11 -28.89
N ALA A 59 -1.15 -9.33 -28.59
CA ALA A 59 -1.64 -10.17 -27.50
C ALA A 59 -1.16 -9.66 -26.13
N GLU A 60 0.11 -9.29 -26.02
CA GLU A 60 0.68 -8.64 -24.82
C GLU A 60 -0.07 -7.33 -24.50
N LEU A 61 -0.35 -6.48 -25.51
CA LEU A 61 -1.17 -5.28 -25.32
C LEU A 61 -2.61 -5.60 -24.90
N ALA A 62 -3.19 -6.72 -25.31
CA ALA A 62 -4.52 -7.14 -24.87
C ALA A 62 -4.50 -7.60 -23.40
N GLU A 63 -3.46 -8.32 -22.98
CA GLU A 63 -3.27 -8.73 -21.58
C GLU A 63 -3.01 -7.52 -20.66
N VAL A 64 -2.19 -6.55 -21.09
CA VAL A 64 -1.97 -5.29 -20.35
C VAL A 64 -3.27 -4.50 -20.22
N ARG A 65 -4.13 -4.45 -21.24
CA ARG A 65 -5.46 -3.83 -21.12
C ARG A 65 -6.35 -4.56 -20.11
N LYS A 66 -6.32 -5.89 -20.09
CA LYS A 66 -7.08 -6.71 -19.14
C LYS A 66 -6.63 -6.47 -17.69
N SER A 67 -5.32 -6.42 -17.44
CA SER A 67 -4.79 -6.16 -16.09
C SER A 67 -5.05 -4.73 -15.62
N LEU A 68 -4.97 -3.73 -16.53
CA LEU A 68 -5.36 -2.36 -16.23
C LEU A 68 -6.85 -2.23 -15.85
N GLU A 69 -7.75 -2.93 -16.53
CA GLU A 69 -9.18 -2.91 -16.17
C GLU A 69 -9.44 -3.64 -14.84
N GLN A 70 -8.73 -4.72 -14.52
CA GLN A 70 -8.77 -5.34 -13.19
C GLN A 70 -8.29 -4.38 -12.10
N ILE A 71 -7.17 -3.69 -12.30
CA ILE A 71 -6.66 -2.66 -11.37
C ILE A 71 -7.69 -1.55 -11.18
N ARG A 72 -8.37 -1.11 -12.25
CA ARG A 72 -9.44 -0.12 -12.19
C ARG A 72 -10.61 -0.60 -11.33
N ILE A 73 -11.10 -1.83 -11.54
CA ILE A 73 -12.21 -2.41 -10.76
C ILE A 73 -11.85 -2.47 -9.27
N PHE A 74 -10.68 -3.03 -8.92
CA PHE A 74 -10.23 -3.07 -7.52
C PHE A 74 -10.02 -1.67 -6.92
N THR A 75 -9.61 -0.69 -7.73
CA THR A 75 -9.46 0.69 -7.28
C THR A 75 -10.81 1.33 -6.98
N GLU A 76 -11.86 1.02 -7.74
CA GLU A 76 -13.21 1.52 -7.45
C GLU A 76 -13.82 0.85 -6.22
N GLN A 77 -13.76 -0.48 -6.12
CA GLN A 77 -14.19 -1.24 -4.94
C GLN A 77 -13.50 -0.75 -3.65
N LYS A 78 -12.22 -0.40 -3.74
CA LYS A 78 -11.48 0.19 -2.61
C LYS A 78 -12.02 1.56 -2.20
N LYS A 79 -12.52 2.38 -3.13
CA LYS A 79 -13.17 3.66 -2.81
C LYS A 79 -14.55 3.44 -2.21
N GLU A 80 -15.33 2.52 -2.77
CA GLU A 80 -16.67 2.16 -2.29
C GLU A 80 -16.59 1.71 -0.82
N LEU A 81 -15.69 0.77 -0.51
CA LEU A 81 -15.44 0.33 0.88
C LEU A 81 -14.91 1.45 1.79
N ALA A 82 -14.04 2.33 1.28
CA ALA A 82 -13.55 3.46 2.06
C ALA A 82 -14.65 4.52 2.34
N GLN A 83 -15.63 4.65 1.44
CA GLN A 83 -16.80 5.49 1.64
C GLN A 83 -17.76 4.87 2.64
N GLU A 84 -18.04 3.57 2.53
CA GLU A 84 -18.88 2.83 3.48
C GLU A 84 -18.33 2.93 4.92
N ILE A 85 -17.02 2.72 5.11
CA ILE A 85 -16.34 2.91 6.41
C ILE A 85 -16.45 4.37 6.90
N GLN A 86 -16.42 5.36 6.01
CA GLN A 86 -16.56 6.76 6.39
C GLN A 86 -18.00 7.07 6.83
N ASP A 87 -18.99 6.58 6.09
CA ASP A 87 -20.41 6.75 6.36
C ASP A 87 -20.80 6.06 7.69
N GLU A 88 -20.31 4.84 7.95
CA GLU A 88 -20.47 4.16 9.25
C GLU A 88 -19.84 4.94 10.41
N ASN A 89 -18.65 5.53 10.21
CA ASN A 89 -18.00 6.34 11.24
C ASN A 89 -18.77 7.61 11.57
N ASP A 90 -19.40 8.24 10.57
CA ASP A 90 -20.20 9.44 10.78
C ASP A 90 -21.57 9.11 11.42
N GLU A 91 -22.23 8.01 11.04
CA GLU A 91 -23.40 7.47 11.74
C GLU A 91 -23.09 7.15 13.22
N LEU A 92 -21.97 6.48 13.52
CA LEU A 92 -21.56 6.20 14.90
C LEU A 92 -21.27 7.48 15.71
N ARG A 93 -20.78 8.54 15.07
CA ARG A 93 -20.61 9.86 15.70
C ARG A 93 -21.96 10.52 16.00
N GLU A 94 -22.91 10.46 15.08
CA GLU A 94 -24.28 10.96 15.31
C GLU A 94 -24.95 10.20 16.46
N GLN A 95 -24.86 8.87 16.50
CA GLN A 95 -25.38 8.06 17.61
C GLN A 95 -24.73 8.41 18.96
N LEU A 96 -23.41 8.59 19.00
CA LEU A 96 -22.70 9.03 20.20
C LEU A 96 -23.16 10.42 20.66
N GLN A 97 -23.31 11.36 19.73
CA GLN A 97 -23.78 12.72 20.02
C GLN A 97 -25.23 12.71 20.53
N LEU A 98 -26.10 11.88 19.95
CA LEU A 98 -27.47 11.67 20.44
C LEU A 98 -27.47 11.12 21.87
N PHE A 99 -26.67 10.09 22.16
CA PHE A 99 -26.53 9.53 23.50
C PHE A 99 -26.04 10.57 24.52
N MET A 100 -25.00 11.34 24.18
CA MET A 100 -24.50 12.43 25.02
C MET A 100 -25.58 13.47 25.29
N SER A 101 -26.32 13.92 24.26
CA SER A 101 -27.39 14.91 24.43
C SER A 101 -28.54 14.40 25.32
N HIS A 102 -28.83 13.10 25.26
CA HIS A 102 -29.82 12.46 26.14
C HIS A 102 -29.32 12.40 27.59
N GLN A 103 -28.06 12.02 27.80
CA GLN A 103 -27.44 12.01 29.12
C GLN A 103 -27.38 13.43 29.72
N ASP A 104 -27.03 14.45 28.94
CA ASP A 104 -27.02 15.85 29.37
C ASP A 104 -28.43 16.35 29.73
N ALA A 105 -29.46 15.95 28.97
CA ALA A 105 -30.85 16.27 29.31
C ALA A 105 -31.27 15.64 30.65
N GLN A 106 -30.95 14.36 30.88
CA GLN A 106 -31.20 13.67 32.15
C GLN A 106 -30.42 14.31 33.31
N MET A 107 -29.13 14.63 33.12
CA MET A 107 -28.31 15.31 34.13
C MET A 107 -28.85 16.71 34.44
N SER A 108 -29.36 17.44 33.43
CA SER A 108 -30.01 18.74 33.62
C SER A 108 -31.30 18.63 34.45
N GLU A 109 -32.08 17.56 34.26
CA GLU A 109 -33.27 17.29 35.05
C GLU A 109 -32.93 16.93 36.51
N VAL A 110 -31.96 16.04 36.73
CA VAL A 110 -31.45 15.71 38.08
C VAL A 110 -30.87 16.95 38.77
N ALA A 111 -30.11 17.79 38.06
CA ALA A 111 -29.60 19.04 38.60
C ALA A 111 -30.72 20.01 39.02
N LYS A 112 -31.81 20.11 38.24
CA LYS A 112 -32.99 20.90 38.62
C LYS A 112 -33.68 20.33 39.86
N MET A 113 -33.82 19.01 39.98
CA MET A 113 -34.38 18.38 41.18
C MET A 113 -33.52 18.67 42.42
N LEU A 114 -32.21 18.46 42.34
CA LEU A 114 -31.28 18.77 43.43
C LEU A 114 -31.29 20.25 43.81
N TYR A 115 -31.37 21.16 42.83
CA TYR A 115 -31.50 22.60 43.08
C TYR A 115 -32.79 22.97 43.82
N ASN A 116 -33.93 22.39 43.41
CA ASN A 116 -35.24 22.64 44.03
C ASN A 116 -35.29 22.16 45.49
N GLU A 117 -34.63 21.04 45.80
CA GLU A 117 -34.49 20.51 47.17
C GLU A 117 -33.36 21.19 47.98
N GLY A 118 -32.67 22.20 47.42
CA GLY A 118 -31.60 22.94 48.08
C GLY A 118 -30.27 22.20 48.20
N LEU A 119 -30.09 21.06 47.51
CA LEU A 119 -28.89 20.23 47.49
C LEU A 119 -27.88 20.68 46.41
N THR A 120 -27.75 21.99 46.22
CA THR A 120 -26.95 22.60 45.13
C THR A 120 -25.47 22.21 45.15
N GLU A 121 -24.89 21.94 46.33
CA GLU A 121 -23.49 21.49 46.47
C GLU A 121 -23.24 20.09 45.87
N LEU A 122 -24.29 19.30 45.64
CA LEU A 122 -24.21 17.93 45.11
C LEU A 122 -24.36 17.88 43.58
N ILE A 123 -24.80 18.97 42.93
CA ILE A 123 -24.95 19.06 41.46
C ILE A 123 -23.65 18.79 40.69
N PRO A 124 -22.46 19.33 41.09
CA PRO A 124 -21.20 19.05 40.38
C PRO A 124 -20.58 17.68 40.74
N SER A 125 -21.13 16.95 41.72
CA SER A 125 -20.66 15.60 42.06
C SER A 125 -21.05 14.58 41.01
N SER A 126 -20.28 13.50 40.89
CA SER A 126 -20.61 12.41 39.95
C SER A 126 -21.95 11.72 40.31
N PRO A 127 -22.71 11.15 39.36
CA PRO A 127 -23.98 10.50 39.66
C PRO A 127 -23.89 9.40 40.74
N SER A 128 -22.77 8.67 40.80
CA SER A 128 -22.53 7.65 41.85
C SER A 128 -22.32 8.28 43.24
N GLU A 129 -21.68 9.44 43.30
CA GLU A 129 -21.48 10.22 44.53
C GLU A 129 -22.78 10.90 44.99
N GLN A 130 -23.58 11.42 44.04
CA GLN A 130 -24.93 11.93 44.31
C GLN A 130 -25.80 10.84 44.96
N VAL A 131 -25.84 9.64 44.37
CA VAL A 131 -26.58 8.49 44.90
C VAL A 131 -26.03 8.05 46.26
N ALA A 132 -24.71 7.99 46.43
CA ALA A 132 -24.10 7.60 47.72
C ALA A 132 -24.46 8.58 48.85
N TYR A 133 -24.45 9.88 48.59
CA TYR A 133 -24.84 10.91 49.55
C TYR A 133 -26.33 10.76 49.94
N LEU A 134 -27.22 10.63 48.95
CA LEU A 134 -28.66 10.47 49.18
C LEU A 134 -28.99 9.19 49.97
N LEU A 135 -28.28 8.09 49.73
CA LEU A 135 -28.43 6.84 50.50
C LEU A 135 -27.98 6.99 51.96
N VAL A 136 -26.86 7.70 52.21
CA VAL A 136 -26.36 7.97 53.56
C VAL A 136 -27.29 8.90 54.34
N GLU A 137 -27.85 9.92 53.68
CA GLU A 137 -28.81 10.82 54.33
C GLU A 137 -30.14 10.10 54.62
N ARG A 138 -30.64 9.29 53.67
CA ARG A 138 -31.83 8.43 53.89
C ARG A 138 -31.65 7.50 55.08
N ALA A 139 -30.50 6.83 55.21
CA ALA A 139 -30.20 5.99 56.37
C ALA A 139 -30.12 6.81 57.68
N SER A 140 -29.58 8.03 57.60
CA SER A 140 -29.48 8.96 58.74
C SER A 140 -30.83 9.57 59.14
N LEU A 141 -31.84 9.55 58.28
CA LEU A 141 -33.22 9.93 58.59
C LEU A 141 -34.02 8.75 59.15
N LEU A 142 -33.91 7.56 58.55
CA LEU A 142 -34.56 6.33 59.05
C LEU A 142 -34.09 5.96 60.46
N GLY A 143 -32.79 6.07 60.74
CA GLY A 143 -32.22 5.86 62.08
C GLY A 143 -32.64 6.90 63.14
N LYS A 144 -33.49 7.88 62.79
CA LYS A 144 -34.11 8.84 63.73
C LYS A 144 -35.62 8.60 63.91
N SER A 145 -36.23 7.65 63.18
CA SER A 145 -37.68 7.35 63.30
C SER A 145 -38.00 6.02 63.97
N GLU A 146 -37.01 5.16 64.25
CA GLU A 146 -37.19 3.98 65.11
C GLU A 146 -36.96 4.35 66.58
N ASP A 147 -38.03 4.83 67.23
CA ASP A 147 -38.12 4.93 68.69
C ASP A 147 -39.42 4.23 69.17
N PRO A 148 -39.49 2.88 69.12
CA PRO A 148 -40.71 2.13 69.47
C PRO A 148 -40.68 1.67 70.93
N ASP A 149 -40.58 2.58 71.91
CA ASP A 149 -40.88 2.22 73.31
C ASP A 149 -41.19 3.43 74.22
N LYS A 150 -42.41 4.00 74.07
CA LYS A 150 -43.08 4.75 75.16
C LYS A 150 -44.58 4.99 74.93
N LEU A 151 -45.39 3.94 75.09
CA LEU A 151 -46.83 4.08 75.32
C LEU A 151 -47.33 3.14 76.43
N THR A 152 -47.44 3.67 77.65
CA THR A 152 -48.33 3.13 78.68
C THR A 152 -48.91 4.27 79.52
N VAL A 153 -50.25 4.42 79.43
CA VAL A 153 -51.14 4.99 80.47
C VAL A 153 -50.96 6.52 80.69
N ASP A 154 -51.96 7.40 80.50
CA ASP A 154 -53.39 7.28 80.83
C ASP A 154 -54.32 8.25 80.03
N GLY A 155 -55.64 8.05 80.06
CA GLY A 155 -56.55 9.21 80.29
C GLY A 155 -57.38 9.94 79.20
N LYS A 156 -58.07 9.24 78.26
CA LYS A 156 -59.39 9.66 77.67
C LYS A 156 -59.43 10.87 76.66
N PRO A 157 -60.39 10.93 75.68
CA PRO A 157 -60.25 11.77 74.48
C PRO A 157 -61.08 13.06 74.48
N SER A 158 -60.70 14.00 73.61
CA SER A 158 -61.58 15.07 73.11
C SER A 158 -61.19 15.45 71.66
N ASN A 159 -62.18 15.49 70.77
CA ASN A 159 -62.01 16.00 69.41
C ASN A 159 -61.97 17.54 69.42
N SER A 160 -61.20 18.17 68.52
CA SER A 160 -61.65 19.39 67.78
C SER A 160 -60.57 19.96 66.85
N VAL A 161 -60.82 19.83 65.53
CA VAL A 161 -60.67 20.87 64.49
C VAL A 161 -59.27 21.37 64.06
N GLU A 162 -59.21 21.60 62.75
CA GLU A 162 -58.17 22.18 61.90
C GLU A 162 -57.46 23.44 62.42
N ALA A 163 -56.16 23.59 62.06
CA ALA A 163 -55.58 24.86 61.65
C ALA A 163 -54.20 24.68 60.96
N GLU A 164 -54.14 25.01 59.68
CA GLU A 164 -53.09 25.79 58.99
C GLU A 164 -51.60 25.68 59.39
N ALA A 165 -50.82 25.18 58.43
CA ALA A 165 -49.68 25.82 57.75
C ALA A 165 -48.70 26.78 58.49
N LEU A 166 -47.47 26.79 57.95
CA LEU A 166 -46.37 27.78 58.16
C LEU A 166 -45.59 27.74 59.50
N ARG A 167 -44.47 27.00 59.46
CA ARG A 167 -43.17 27.38 60.05
C ARG A 167 -42.10 26.55 59.33
N VAL A 168 -41.33 27.08 58.38
CA VAL A 168 -40.25 28.06 58.55
C VAL A 168 -39.35 27.72 59.75
N CYS A 169 -38.29 26.96 59.47
CA CYS A 169 -37.10 26.87 60.31
C CYS A 169 -35.87 27.26 59.48
N GLN A 170 -35.67 28.56 59.29
CA GLN A 170 -34.33 29.09 59.03
C GLN A 170 -33.52 29.02 60.33
N SER A 171 -32.34 28.40 60.30
CA SER A 171 -31.34 28.55 61.37
C SER A 171 -29.91 28.51 60.81
N SER A 172 -29.55 29.55 60.06
CA SER A 172 -28.16 29.80 59.73
C SER A 172 -27.37 30.14 60.99
N HIS A 173 -26.36 29.35 61.37
CA HIS A 173 -25.04 29.86 61.81
C HIS A 173 -23.99 28.76 62.07
N LYS A 174 -22.96 28.76 61.22
CA LYS A 174 -21.53 28.59 61.56
C LYS A 174 -21.17 27.52 62.61
N ARG A 175 -20.99 26.28 62.16
CA ARG A 175 -19.91 25.42 62.69
C ARG A 175 -19.38 24.49 61.62
N ALA A 176 -18.15 24.74 61.16
CA ALA A 176 -17.47 23.83 60.24
C ALA A 176 -17.13 22.51 60.96
N PRO A 177 -17.58 21.34 60.47
CA PRO A 177 -17.08 20.05 60.90
C PRO A 177 -16.00 19.61 59.92
N ARG A 178 -14.73 19.89 60.25
CA ARG A 178 -13.63 19.09 59.70
C ARG A 178 -13.89 17.60 60.03
N HIS A 179 -13.39 16.71 59.18
CA HIS A 179 -13.23 15.26 59.39
C HIS A 179 -14.28 14.31 58.77
N LEU A 180 -14.34 14.27 57.43
CA LEU A 180 -14.89 13.11 56.68
C LEU A 180 -14.05 11.82 56.84
N GLN A 181 -12.78 11.94 57.26
CA GLN A 181 -11.78 10.86 57.15
C GLN A 181 -11.75 9.76 58.26
N SER A 182 -12.68 9.68 59.23
CA SER A 182 -12.62 8.63 60.30
C SER A 182 -13.87 7.78 60.52
N LYS A 183 -15.02 8.06 59.88
CA LYS A 183 -16.23 7.24 60.09
C LYS A 183 -16.15 5.86 59.44
N TRP A 184 -15.48 5.74 58.29
CA TRP A 184 -15.33 4.47 57.55
C TRP A 184 -14.53 3.40 58.30
N LYS A 185 -13.63 3.78 59.21
CA LYS A 185 -12.73 2.84 59.92
C LYS A 185 -13.38 2.15 61.13
N LYS A 186 -14.63 2.49 61.47
CA LYS A 186 -15.34 1.98 62.66
C LYS A 186 -16.43 0.95 62.35
N ILE A 187 -16.70 0.67 61.06
CA ILE A 187 -17.75 -0.24 60.60
C ILE A 187 -17.23 -1.68 60.42
N PHE A 188 -15.95 -1.85 60.06
CA PHE A 188 -15.30 -3.16 59.86
C PHE A 188 -14.49 -3.65 61.08
N GLY A 189 -14.74 -3.08 62.27
CA GLY A 189 -14.10 -3.52 63.51
C GLY A 189 -14.73 -4.82 64.04
N PHE A 190 -14.10 -5.97 63.75
CA PHE A 190 -14.48 -7.30 64.21
C PHE A 190 -15.12 -7.33 65.61
N GLN A 191 -16.32 -7.91 65.70
CA GLN A 191 -16.94 -8.25 66.99
C GLN A 191 -16.02 -9.22 67.75
N LYS A 192 -15.66 -8.86 68.99
CA LYS A 192 -15.04 -9.83 69.91
C LYS A 192 -16.13 -10.77 70.42
N GLY A 193 -15.89 -12.07 70.29
CA GLY A 193 -16.85 -13.11 70.70
C GLY A 193 -17.22 -13.06 72.19
N PRO A 194 -18.40 -13.58 72.56
CA PRO A 194 -18.87 -13.55 73.93
C PRO A 194 -17.98 -14.42 74.83
N GLN A 195 -17.48 -13.82 75.91
CA GLN A 195 -16.74 -14.52 76.96
C GLN A 195 -17.69 -15.43 77.76
N SER A 196 -17.40 -16.73 77.75
CA SER A 196 -18.03 -17.69 78.65
C SER A 196 -17.78 -17.32 80.12
N LYS A 197 -18.85 -17.24 80.90
CA LYS A 197 -18.81 -17.32 82.37
C LYS A 197 -19.97 -18.17 82.87
N HIS A 198 -19.66 -19.40 83.27
CA HIS A 198 -20.52 -20.16 84.16
C HIS A 198 -20.73 -19.38 85.46
N ILE A 199 -21.99 -19.19 85.85
CA ILE A 199 -22.38 -19.04 87.26
C ILE A 199 -23.53 -20.00 87.48
N ILE A 200 -23.29 -21.02 88.30
CA ILE A 200 -24.32 -21.90 88.83
C ILE A 200 -24.89 -21.20 90.06
N SER A 201 -26.20 -20.92 90.05
CA SER A 201 -26.96 -20.64 91.27
C SER A 201 -28.12 -21.62 91.35
N GLU A 202 -28.06 -22.47 92.37
CA GLU A 202 -29.02 -23.54 92.64
C GLU A 202 -30.04 -23.05 93.67
N GLU A 203 -31.31 -22.85 93.26
CA GLU A 203 -32.41 -22.58 94.19
C GLU A 203 -33.62 -23.49 93.91
N LYS A 204 -34.31 -23.90 94.97
CA LYS A 204 -35.14 -25.11 94.99
C LYS A 204 -36.63 -24.82 94.90
N ARG A 205 -37.28 -25.45 93.89
CA ARG A 205 -38.74 -25.73 93.75
C ARG A 205 -39.64 -24.51 93.41
N PRO A 206 -40.82 -24.72 92.77
CA PRO A 206 -41.49 -25.99 92.46
C PRO A 206 -41.50 -26.40 90.97
N LEU A 207 -41.79 -27.69 90.75
CA LEU A 207 -41.84 -28.36 89.44
C LEU A 207 -43.16 -28.04 88.69
N THR A 208 -43.21 -26.92 87.96
CA THR A 208 -44.28 -26.62 86.97
C THR A 208 -43.85 -25.76 85.78
N GLY A 209 -42.56 -25.41 85.65
CA GLY A 209 -42.07 -24.51 84.59
C GLY A 209 -40.90 -25.02 83.75
N GLN A 210 -40.35 -26.20 84.07
CA GLN A 210 -39.08 -26.70 83.51
C GLN A 210 -39.21 -27.10 82.04
N ASP A 211 -40.33 -27.74 81.67
CA ASP A 211 -40.67 -28.07 80.28
C ASP A 211 -40.70 -26.81 79.41
N SER A 212 -41.31 -25.72 79.90
CA SER A 212 -41.40 -24.44 79.19
C SER A 212 -40.06 -23.72 78.98
N SER A 213 -38.98 -24.17 79.63
CA SER A 213 -37.62 -23.63 79.41
C SER A 213 -36.88 -24.45 78.36
N LEU A 214 -36.96 -25.78 78.44
CA LEU A 214 -36.36 -26.68 77.46
C LEU A 214 -37.04 -26.55 76.09
N GLU A 215 -38.37 -26.43 76.07
CA GLU A 215 -39.16 -26.19 74.85
C GLU A 215 -38.75 -24.87 74.16
N LYS A 216 -38.48 -23.81 74.93
CA LYS A 216 -37.94 -22.54 74.38
C LYS A 216 -36.52 -22.67 73.84
N GLU A 217 -35.69 -23.55 74.41
CA GLU A 217 -34.36 -23.83 73.86
C GLU A 217 -34.44 -24.70 72.60
N CYS A 218 -35.32 -25.71 72.56
CA CYS A 218 -35.64 -26.47 71.35
C CYS A 218 -36.10 -25.55 70.21
N CYS A 219 -37.12 -24.70 70.43
CA CYS A 219 -37.60 -23.75 69.42
C CYS A 219 -36.60 -22.64 69.02
N ARG A 220 -35.49 -22.49 69.75
CA ARG A 220 -34.35 -21.65 69.33
C ARG A 220 -33.39 -22.45 68.46
N LEU A 221 -33.00 -23.65 68.91
CA LEU A 221 -32.10 -24.54 68.16
C LEU A 221 -32.69 -25.00 66.83
N GLU A 222 -34.01 -25.27 66.77
CA GLU A 222 -34.72 -25.56 65.53
C GLU A 222 -34.62 -24.40 64.54
N ARG A 223 -34.84 -23.16 65.00
CA ARG A 223 -34.73 -21.96 64.16
C ARG A 223 -33.30 -21.69 63.69
N ASP A 224 -32.31 -21.92 64.56
CA ASP A 224 -30.89 -21.78 64.22
C ASP A 224 -30.47 -22.88 63.20
N LEU A 225 -31.04 -24.09 63.30
CA LEU A 225 -30.85 -25.19 62.35
C LEU A 225 -31.56 -24.93 61.01
N GLU A 226 -32.78 -24.40 61.01
CA GLU A 226 -33.51 -23.95 59.82
C GLU A 226 -32.76 -22.83 59.09
N GLU A 227 -32.28 -21.82 59.82
CA GLU A 227 -31.49 -20.72 59.26
C GLU A 227 -30.12 -21.21 58.75
N GLY A 228 -29.47 -22.13 59.46
CA GLY A 228 -28.27 -22.82 58.98
C GLY A 228 -28.52 -23.60 57.69
N SER A 229 -29.63 -24.33 57.62
CA SER A 229 -30.05 -25.10 56.43
C SER A 229 -30.38 -24.18 55.25
N ARG A 230 -31.05 -23.04 55.50
CA ARG A 230 -31.34 -21.99 54.51
C ARG A 230 -30.06 -21.38 53.95
N ARG A 231 -29.09 -21.04 54.80
CA ARG A 231 -27.77 -20.53 54.38
C ARG A 231 -26.98 -21.56 53.57
N LEU A 232 -26.99 -22.83 53.98
CA LEU A 232 -26.34 -23.91 53.25
C LEU A 232 -26.97 -24.12 51.87
N ALA A 233 -28.31 -24.09 51.76
CA ALA A 233 -29.01 -24.17 50.49
C ALA A 233 -28.69 -23.00 49.55
N MET A 234 -28.63 -21.77 50.08
CA MET A 234 -28.19 -20.60 49.31
C MET A 234 -26.74 -20.74 48.85
N ALA A 235 -25.82 -21.21 49.71
CA ALA A 235 -24.42 -21.45 49.34
C ALA A 235 -24.28 -22.53 48.25
N HIS A 236 -25.02 -23.64 48.34
CA HIS A 236 -25.03 -24.67 47.29
C HIS A 236 -25.59 -24.16 45.95
N ASN A 237 -26.62 -23.30 45.98
CA ASN A 237 -27.15 -22.68 44.77
C ASN A 237 -26.17 -21.67 44.16
N GLU A 238 -25.47 -20.90 44.97
CA GLU A 238 -24.46 -19.94 44.52
C GLU A 238 -23.22 -20.65 43.97
N ILE A 239 -22.76 -21.74 44.61
CA ILE A 239 -21.68 -22.58 44.07
C ILE A 239 -22.08 -23.10 42.68
N ARG A 240 -23.28 -23.67 42.52
CA ARG A 240 -23.76 -24.15 41.22
C ARG A 240 -23.79 -23.02 40.17
N ARG A 241 -24.39 -21.88 40.52
CA ARG A 241 -24.46 -20.69 39.64
C ARG A 241 -23.08 -20.21 39.18
N LEU A 242 -22.09 -20.23 40.08
CA LEU A 242 -20.70 -19.87 39.76
C LEU A 242 -20.00 -20.94 38.91
N THR A 243 -20.28 -22.23 39.13
CA THR A 243 -19.81 -23.33 38.28
C THR A 243 -20.37 -23.20 36.86
N ASP A 244 -21.68 -23.00 36.70
CA ASP A 244 -22.33 -22.81 35.40
C ASP A 244 -21.75 -21.59 34.64
N GLN A 245 -21.43 -20.51 35.37
CA GLN A 245 -20.76 -19.32 34.81
C GLN A 245 -19.30 -19.57 34.42
N LEU A 246 -18.56 -20.35 35.21
CA LEU A 246 -17.18 -20.73 34.88
C LEU A 246 -17.13 -21.68 33.67
N GLU A 247 -18.05 -22.63 33.58
CA GLU A 247 -18.16 -23.55 32.45
C GLU A 247 -18.56 -22.84 31.15
N SER A 248 -19.52 -21.90 31.21
CA SER A 248 -19.87 -21.08 30.05
C SER A 248 -18.75 -20.13 29.61
N ALA A 249 -17.97 -19.56 30.55
CA ALA A 249 -16.78 -18.77 30.21
C ALA A 249 -15.66 -19.61 29.59
N HIS A 250 -15.44 -20.84 30.05
CA HIS A 250 -14.49 -21.76 29.40
C HIS A 250 -15.01 -22.26 28.04
N PHE A 251 -16.31 -22.40 27.87
CA PHE A 251 -16.90 -22.76 26.59
C PHE A 251 -16.70 -21.64 25.55
N THR A 252 -16.97 -20.37 25.91
CA THR A 252 -16.70 -19.25 25.01
C THR A 252 -15.21 -19.07 24.73
N GLN A 253 -14.33 -19.27 25.72
CA GLN A 253 -12.88 -19.30 25.49
C GLN A 253 -12.50 -20.33 24.40
N ARG A 254 -12.92 -21.59 24.56
CA ARG A 254 -12.61 -22.67 23.60
C ARG A 254 -13.22 -22.47 22.21
N LEU A 255 -14.30 -21.70 22.08
CA LEU A 255 -14.89 -21.38 20.78
C LEU A 255 -14.02 -20.40 19.99
N TYR A 256 -13.43 -19.40 20.64
CA TYR A 256 -12.64 -18.36 19.96
C TYR A 256 -11.12 -18.65 19.92
N GLU A 257 -10.62 -19.54 20.78
CA GLU A 257 -9.21 -19.95 20.83
C GLU A 257 -8.66 -20.46 19.49
N PRO A 258 -9.36 -21.30 18.69
CA PRO A 258 -8.86 -21.73 17.38
C PRO A 258 -8.75 -20.61 16.34
N GLU A 259 -9.64 -19.62 16.40
CA GLU A 259 -9.64 -18.48 15.47
C GLU A 259 -8.52 -17.49 15.83
N LEU A 260 -8.26 -17.31 17.13
CA LEU A 260 -7.08 -16.58 17.61
C LEU A 260 -5.77 -17.26 17.20
N GLU A 261 -5.67 -18.60 17.32
CA GLU A 261 -4.51 -19.35 16.83
C GLU A 261 -4.32 -19.24 15.31
N SER A 262 -5.43 -19.23 14.54
CA SER A 262 -5.39 -19.05 13.08
C SER A 262 -4.86 -17.67 12.72
N ALA A 263 -5.38 -16.61 13.36
CA ALA A 263 -4.92 -15.24 13.15
C ALA A 263 -3.44 -15.05 13.57
N GLN A 264 -2.97 -15.73 14.62
CA GLN A 264 -1.56 -15.72 15.01
C GLN A 264 -0.65 -16.31 13.92
N LYS A 265 -1.03 -17.45 13.32
CA LYS A 265 -0.28 -18.09 12.22
C LYS A 265 -0.24 -17.20 10.97
N GLU A 266 -1.35 -16.56 10.63
CA GLU A 266 -1.40 -15.58 9.53
C GLU A 266 -0.46 -14.40 9.78
N VAL A 267 -0.45 -13.84 11.00
CA VAL A 267 0.48 -12.77 11.39
C VAL A 267 1.95 -13.20 11.29
N GLU A 268 2.28 -14.46 11.63
CA GLU A 268 3.65 -14.99 11.44
C GLU A 268 4.02 -15.14 9.96
N GLN A 269 3.09 -15.63 9.12
CA GLN A 269 3.29 -15.75 7.67
C GLN A 269 3.46 -14.37 7.01
N LEU A 270 2.64 -13.39 7.38
CA LEU A 270 2.76 -12.00 6.90
C LEU A 270 4.08 -11.36 7.34
N ARG A 271 4.56 -11.65 8.56
CA ARG A 271 5.90 -11.19 9.01
C ARG A 271 7.01 -11.78 8.16
N TYR A 272 6.92 -13.06 7.79
CA TYR A 272 7.90 -13.70 6.91
C TYR A 272 7.90 -13.07 5.50
N GLU A 273 6.72 -12.87 4.89
CA GLU A 273 6.64 -12.30 3.54
C GLU A 273 7.07 -10.83 3.51
N VAL A 274 6.74 -10.03 4.54
CA VAL A 274 7.25 -8.66 4.69
C VAL A 274 8.78 -8.63 4.80
N GLU A 275 9.38 -9.56 5.54
CA GLU A 275 10.84 -9.65 5.67
C GLU A 275 11.53 -10.12 4.37
N LYS A 276 10.86 -10.97 3.60
CA LYS A 276 11.27 -11.38 2.25
C LYS A 276 11.18 -10.21 1.26
N LEU A 277 10.07 -9.48 1.21
CA LEU A 277 9.88 -8.30 0.38
C LEU A 277 10.92 -7.22 0.67
N LYS A 278 11.17 -6.88 1.95
CA LYS A 278 12.23 -5.94 2.35
C LYS A 278 13.61 -6.30 1.79
N LYS A 279 13.95 -7.59 1.72
CA LYS A 279 15.24 -8.04 1.15
C LYS A 279 15.30 -7.80 -0.36
N TYR A 280 14.21 -8.06 -1.09
CA TYR A 280 14.11 -7.76 -2.52
C TYR A 280 14.15 -6.25 -2.80
N GLU A 281 13.34 -5.46 -2.10
CA GLU A 281 13.34 -3.99 -2.20
C GLU A 281 14.72 -3.39 -1.93
N MET A 282 15.43 -3.87 -0.91
CA MET A 282 16.79 -3.41 -0.60
C MET A 282 17.81 -3.78 -1.68
N VAL A 283 17.60 -4.87 -2.41
CA VAL A 283 18.44 -5.26 -3.56
C VAL A 283 18.16 -4.36 -4.77
N GLU A 284 16.89 -4.14 -5.11
CA GLU A 284 16.53 -3.25 -6.22
C GLU A 284 16.91 -1.79 -5.95
N LEU A 285 16.73 -1.30 -4.72
CA LEU A 285 17.19 0.03 -4.31
C LEU A 285 18.71 0.19 -4.44
N ARG A 286 19.50 -0.87 -4.17
CA ARG A 286 20.95 -0.86 -4.40
C ARG A 286 21.29 -0.78 -5.88
N LYS A 287 20.67 -1.60 -6.74
CA LYS A 287 20.87 -1.54 -8.20
C LYS A 287 20.50 -0.17 -8.78
N ALA A 288 19.35 0.38 -8.37
CA ALA A 288 18.90 1.70 -8.80
C ALA A 288 19.86 2.81 -8.37
N LYS A 289 20.40 2.73 -7.15
CA LYS A 289 21.43 3.65 -6.67
C LYS A 289 22.74 3.54 -7.48
N GLU A 290 23.25 2.34 -7.71
CA GLU A 290 24.47 2.10 -8.49
C GLU A 290 24.34 2.61 -9.93
N LEU A 291 23.17 2.43 -10.56
CA LEU A 291 22.87 2.98 -11.88
C LEU A 291 22.83 4.52 -11.86
N ASN A 292 22.24 5.12 -10.83
CA ASN A 292 22.21 6.57 -10.68
C ASN A 292 23.62 7.15 -10.44
N ASP A 293 24.42 6.54 -9.55
CA ASP A 293 25.82 6.92 -9.29
C ASP A 293 26.68 6.86 -10.58
N ARG A 294 26.41 5.88 -11.47
CA ARG A 294 27.01 5.77 -12.81
C ARG A 294 26.58 6.92 -13.73
N LEU A 295 25.28 7.21 -13.81
CA LEU A 295 24.76 8.32 -14.63
C LEU A 295 25.29 9.68 -14.13
N ASP A 296 25.40 9.89 -12.82
CA ASP A 296 25.99 11.09 -12.24
C ASP A 296 27.49 11.23 -12.57
N LEU A 297 28.22 10.12 -12.72
CA LEU A 297 29.60 10.15 -13.22
C LEU A 297 29.65 10.56 -14.70
N GLU A 298 28.77 10.00 -15.53
CA GLU A 298 28.68 10.33 -16.96
C GLU A 298 28.24 11.78 -17.19
N ILE A 299 27.26 12.28 -16.43
CA ILE A 299 26.86 13.69 -16.44
C ILE A 299 28.05 14.59 -16.06
N ARG A 300 28.89 14.20 -15.09
CA ARG A 300 30.10 14.95 -14.73
C ARG A 300 31.15 14.93 -15.85
N THR A 301 31.41 13.80 -16.50
CA THR A 301 32.38 13.71 -17.60
C THR A 301 31.90 14.48 -18.83
N LEU A 302 30.61 14.40 -19.19
CA LEU A 302 30.00 15.19 -20.26
C LEU A 302 30.06 16.70 -19.96
N ARG A 303 29.68 17.13 -18.74
CA ARG A 303 29.81 18.54 -18.32
C ARG A 303 31.26 19.04 -18.36
N ASN A 304 32.24 18.21 -18.04
CA ASN A 304 33.66 18.53 -18.22
C ASN A 304 34.03 18.68 -19.70
N ARG A 305 33.61 17.73 -20.55
CA ARG A 305 33.90 17.75 -21.99
C ARG A 305 33.30 18.98 -22.68
N VAL A 306 32.06 19.36 -22.35
CA VAL A 306 31.42 20.60 -22.83
C VAL A 306 32.24 21.82 -22.43
N ARG A 307 32.66 21.94 -21.16
CA ARG A 307 33.53 23.05 -20.72
C ARG A 307 34.85 23.13 -21.49
N SER A 308 35.48 21.99 -21.80
CA SER A 308 36.70 21.94 -22.63
C SER A 308 36.44 22.38 -24.07
N LEU A 309 35.35 21.89 -24.69
CA LEU A 309 34.96 22.28 -26.05
C LEU A 309 34.60 23.77 -26.13
N ASP A 310 33.94 24.33 -25.12
CA ASP A 310 33.68 25.77 -25.05
C ASP A 310 34.98 26.60 -24.90
N ALA A 311 35.98 26.08 -24.18
CA ALA A 311 37.30 26.73 -24.07
C ALA A 311 38.05 26.71 -25.41
N GLU A 312 38.04 25.58 -26.10
CA GLU A 312 38.58 25.42 -27.45
C GLU A 312 37.87 26.36 -28.45
N LYS A 313 36.54 26.39 -28.44
CA LYS A 313 35.72 27.30 -29.26
C LYS A 313 36.06 28.77 -29.01
N ARG A 314 36.18 29.20 -27.75
CA ARG A 314 36.57 30.59 -27.42
C ARG A 314 37.98 30.93 -27.90
N SER A 315 38.92 29.99 -27.78
CA SER A 315 40.30 30.14 -28.29
C SER A 315 40.30 30.33 -29.82
N LEU A 316 39.59 29.45 -30.54
CA LEU A 316 39.45 29.55 -32.01
C LEU A 316 38.76 30.85 -32.44
N GLN A 317 37.71 31.28 -31.72
CA GLN A 317 37.05 32.56 -31.97
C GLN A 317 38.02 33.75 -31.78
N GLN A 318 38.89 33.70 -30.76
CA GLN A 318 39.92 34.72 -30.55
C GLN A 318 40.97 34.73 -31.67
N THR A 319 41.43 33.57 -32.15
CA THR A 319 42.38 33.51 -33.27
C THR A 319 41.75 34.02 -34.57
N VAL A 320 40.48 33.69 -34.83
CA VAL A 320 39.74 34.20 -36.01
C VAL A 320 39.59 35.73 -35.92
N ALA A 321 39.24 36.27 -34.75
CA ALA A 321 39.15 37.72 -34.56
C ALA A 321 40.51 38.43 -34.76
N SER A 322 41.63 37.82 -34.32
CA SER A 322 42.97 38.35 -34.58
C SER A 322 43.29 38.38 -36.06
N LEU A 323 43.06 37.27 -36.78
CA LEU A 323 43.30 37.17 -38.23
C LEU A 323 42.40 38.11 -39.04
N GLN A 324 41.15 38.32 -38.63
CA GLN A 324 40.27 39.33 -39.23
C GLN A 324 40.81 40.75 -39.01
N GLY A 325 41.34 41.04 -37.82
CA GLY A 325 42.01 42.32 -37.53
C GLY A 325 43.35 42.51 -38.25
N GLU A 326 44.03 41.43 -38.61
CA GLU A 326 45.23 41.44 -39.47
C GLU A 326 44.86 41.71 -40.93
N LEU A 327 43.93 40.93 -41.49
CA LEU A 327 43.41 41.16 -42.85
C LEU A 327 42.90 42.58 -43.06
N ARG A 328 42.18 43.16 -42.08
CA ARG A 328 41.70 44.55 -42.14
C ARG A 328 42.82 45.60 -42.10
N ARG A 329 43.94 45.30 -41.46
CA ARG A 329 45.13 46.18 -41.47
C ARG A 329 45.87 46.09 -42.80
N ASP A 330 45.97 44.88 -43.36
CA ASP A 330 46.63 44.65 -44.64
C ASP A 330 45.79 45.24 -45.79
N GLU A 331 44.45 45.06 -45.76
CA GLU A 331 43.47 45.69 -46.68
C GLU A 331 43.58 47.21 -46.66
N ASN A 332 43.59 47.84 -45.48
CA ASN A 332 43.80 49.29 -45.35
C ASN A 332 45.18 49.72 -45.87
N SER A 333 46.25 48.93 -45.60
CA SER A 333 47.61 49.26 -46.04
C SER A 333 47.75 49.20 -47.57
N LEU A 334 47.02 48.30 -48.22
CA LEU A 334 46.94 48.23 -49.69
C LEU A 334 46.17 49.42 -50.26
N GLN A 335 45.04 49.81 -49.65
CA GLN A 335 44.29 51.00 -50.05
C GLN A 335 45.12 52.29 -49.89
N ASP A 336 45.78 52.48 -48.74
CA ASP A 336 46.67 53.61 -48.50
C ASP A 336 47.83 53.66 -49.52
N GLN A 337 48.31 52.48 -49.97
CA GLN A 337 49.34 52.38 -50.99
C GLN A 337 48.80 52.72 -52.40
N GLU A 338 47.61 52.22 -52.79
CA GLU A 338 46.94 52.57 -54.04
C GLU A 338 46.61 54.07 -54.12
N ASP A 339 46.15 54.69 -53.03
CA ASP A 339 45.89 56.13 -52.95
C ASP A 339 47.19 56.95 -53.03
N THR A 340 48.29 56.44 -52.48
CA THR A 340 49.62 57.06 -52.61
C THR A 340 50.16 56.98 -54.03
N GLU A 341 50.01 55.84 -54.70
CA GLU A 341 50.41 55.63 -56.10
C GLU A 341 49.55 56.47 -57.06
N MET A 342 48.25 56.60 -56.80
CA MET A 342 47.33 57.48 -57.55
C MET A 342 47.72 58.96 -57.43
N LEU A 343 48.05 59.43 -56.21
CA LEU A 343 48.58 60.78 -55.97
C LEU A 343 49.96 61.02 -56.61
N GLU A 344 50.73 59.97 -56.92
CA GLU A 344 52.03 60.07 -57.60
C GLU A 344 51.88 60.09 -59.12
N ILE A 345 50.91 59.35 -59.67
CA ILE A 345 50.56 59.37 -61.10
C ILE A 345 49.97 60.74 -61.53
N GLU A 346 49.20 61.42 -60.68
CA GLU A 346 48.66 62.76 -61.01
C GLU A 346 49.74 63.87 -61.07
N ARG A 347 50.99 63.60 -60.67
CA ARG A 347 52.08 64.61 -60.65
C ARG A 347 53.03 64.60 -61.85
N LEU A 348 52.85 63.71 -62.83
CA LEU A 348 53.70 63.57 -64.02
C LEU A 348 52.81 63.19 -65.22
N GLU A 349 52.61 63.95 -66.31
CA GLU A 349 53.19 65.16 -66.94
C GLU A 349 52.08 65.67 -67.94
N PRO A 350 52.21 66.74 -68.78
CA PRO A 350 53.41 67.53 -69.03
C PRO A 350 53.27 69.07 -69.04
N ALA A 351 54.40 69.76 -68.89
CA ALA A 351 54.85 70.83 -69.81
C ALA A 351 56.09 71.59 -69.31
N LYS A 352 57.17 71.59 -70.10
CA LYS A 352 57.99 72.80 -70.35
C LYS A 352 58.91 72.70 -71.57
N CYS A 353 58.42 73.22 -72.69
CA CYS A 353 59.23 74.03 -73.61
C CYS A 353 59.15 75.49 -73.14
N GLY A 354 60.17 76.35 -73.13
CA GLY A 354 61.59 76.14 -73.41
C GLY A 354 62.30 77.47 -73.75
N ARG A 355 63.54 77.68 -73.26
CA ARG A 355 64.47 78.82 -73.55
C ARG A 355 64.05 80.17 -72.91
N ILE A 356 64.89 81.21 -72.72
CA ILE A 356 66.06 81.74 -73.46
C ILE A 356 67.10 82.41 -72.51
N PHE A 357 68.41 82.18 -72.75
CA PHE A 357 69.64 83.03 -72.57
C PHE A 357 69.83 83.95 -71.32
N THR A 358 71.04 84.20 -70.81
CA THR A 358 72.19 84.88 -71.48
C THR A 358 73.59 84.36 -71.09
N ARG A 359 74.63 84.97 -71.70
CA ARG A 359 76.05 84.56 -71.71
C ARG A 359 76.95 85.72 -71.22
N ASP A 360 78.20 85.37 -70.88
CA ASP A 360 79.41 86.20 -70.70
C ASP A 360 79.83 86.59 -69.25
N LYS A 361 81.09 87.06 -69.17
CA LYS A 361 82.13 86.96 -68.10
C LYS A 361 82.72 88.38 -67.84
N PRO A 362 83.84 88.62 -67.08
CA PRO A 362 84.49 87.93 -65.95
C PRO A 362 85.05 88.86 -64.80
N THR A 363 85.71 88.25 -63.78
CA THR A 363 87.01 88.67 -63.14
C THR A 363 87.01 89.17 -61.66
N GLY A 364 87.75 88.49 -60.76
CA GLY A 364 88.29 89.10 -59.51
C GLY A 364 88.43 88.17 -58.28
N PRO A 365 89.35 88.42 -57.31
CA PRO A 365 90.25 87.41 -56.68
C PRO A 365 90.15 87.23 -55.12
N THR A 366 90.84 86.32 -54.38
CA THR A 366 91.51 85.00 -54.60
C THR A 366 92.11 84.39 -53.29
N GLN A 367 92.09 83.05 -53.14
CA GLN A 367 92.93 82.13 -52.27
C GLN A 367 92.75 81.91 -50.74
N GLN A 368 92.92 80.60 -50.38
CA GLN A 368 93.25 79.90 -49.09
C GLN A 368 92.13 78.99 -48.48
N LEU A 369 92.37 77.84 -47.79
CA LEU A 369 93.50 76.86 -47.71
C LEU A 369 93.04 75.51 -47.03
N MET A 370 93.60 74.36 -47.46
CA MET A 370 93.84 73.05 -46.75
C MET A 370 92.74 72.21 -46.02
N ASP A 371 92.90 70.88 -46.18
CA ASP A 371 92.71 69.75 -45.21
C ASP A 371 91.35 69.07 -44.86
N LYS A 372 91.37 67.71 -44.93
CA LYS A 372 90.56 66.67 -44.22
C LYS A 372 89.07 66.54 -44.62
N GLU A 373 88.36 65.42 -44.45
CA GLU A 373 88.59 64.19 -43.65
C GLU A 373 87.95 62.92 -44.28
N LYS A 374 88.31 61.71 -43.80
CA LYS A 374 87.57 60.45 -44.07
C LYS A 374 86.31 60.37 -43.20
N THR A 375 85.27 59.64 -43.61
CA THR A 375 84.44 58.84 -42.68
C THR A 375 83.68 57.71 -43.40
N PRO A 376 83.26 56.62 -42.72
CA PRO A 376 82.88 55.36 -43.36
C PRO A 376 81.41 54.97 -43.17
N MET A 377 80.78 54.40 -44.20
CA MET A 377 79.40 53.89 -44.17
C MET A 377 79.23 52.82 -45.27
N ASP A 378 78.86 51.56 -45.04
CA ASP A 378 78.75 50.80 -43.78
C ASP A 378 79.25 49.36 -43.97
N LYS A 379 80.50 49.08 -43.55
CA LYS A 379 80.98 47.69 -43.45
C LYS A 379 80.24 46.91 -42.36
N GLY A 380 79.66 47.60 -41.38
CA GLY A 380 78.82 47.02 -40.33
C GLY A 380 77.51 46.44 -40.86
N ASN A 381 76.81 47.14 -41.77
CA ASN A 381 75.54 46.67 -42.33
C ASN A 381 75.71 45.43 -43.21
N LEU A 382 76.75 45.38 -44.03
CA LEU A 382 77.06 44.19 -44.83
C LEU A 382 77.44 42.99 -43.95
N ALA A 383 78.24 43.21 -42.90
CA ALA A 383 78.56 42.17 -41.91
C ALA A 383 77.33 41.68 -41.14
N LEU A 384 76.40 42.58 -40.78
CA LEU A 384 75.16 42.26 -40.08
C LEU A 384 74.17 41.46 -40.94
N ILE A 385 74.10 41.77 -42.24
CA ILE A 385 73.31 41.01 -43.22
C ILE A 385 73.90 39.60 -43.39
N LEU A 386 75.22 39.49 -43.57
CA LEU A 386 75.89 38.19 -43.67
C LEU A 386 75.73 37.36 -42.38
N ALA A 387 75.82 37.97 -41.19
CA ALA A 387 75.56 37.29 -39.92
C ALA A 387 74.11 36.81 -39.79
N LYS A 388 73.12 37.60 -40.24
CA LYS A 388 71.71 37.18 -40.27
C LYS A 388 71.47 36.02 -41.24
N ILE A 389 72.11 36.02 -42.41
CA ILE A 389 72.00 34.93 -43.40
C ILE A 389 72.64 33.65 -42.83
N CYS A 390 73.86 33.71 -42.30
CA CYS A 390 74.53 32.56 -41.69
C CYS A 390 73.77 31.99 -40.48
N SER A 391 73.16 32.86 -39.66
CA SER A 391 72.29 32.43 -38.55
C SER A 391 71.01 31.73 -39.04
N LYS A 392 70.37 32.27 -40.09
CA LYS A 392 69.14 31.70 -40.67
C LYS A 392 69.39 30.37 -41.38
N GLU A 393 70.52 30.24 -42.09
CA GLU A 393 70.97 28.96 -42.67
C GLU A 393 71.28 27.93 -41.57
N SER A 394 71.98 28.33 -40.50
CA SER A 394 72.27 27.44 -39.36
C SER A 394 70.99 26.95 -38.69
N HIS A 395 69.98 27.80 -38.55
CA HIS A 395 68.66 27.43 -38.01
C HIS A 395 67.90 26.47 -38.94
N LEU A 396 67.95 26.68 -40.27
CA LEU A 396 67.33 25.80 -41.25
C LEU A 396 68.05 24.43 -41.36
N GLN A 397 69.37 24.38 -41.20
CA GLN A 397 70.11 23.12 -41.11
C GLN A 397 69.82 22.39 -39.79
N HIS A 398 69.72 23.10 -38.66
CA HIS A 398 69.29 22.50 -37.40
C HIS A 398 67.85 21.96 -37.48
N GLN A 399 66.94 22.67 -38.13
CA GLN A 399 65.56 22.23 -38.36
C GLN A 399 65.49 21.01 -39.28
N ARG A 400 66.28 20.96 -40.37
CA ARG A 400 66.44 19.76 -41.21
C ARG A 400 66.99 18.59 -40.40
N HIS A 401 68.06 18.78 -39.64
CA HIS A 401 68.66 17.70 -38.84
C HIS A 401 67.71 17.19 -37.73
N LEU A 402 66.84 18.06 -37.19
CA LEU A 402 65.76 17.66 -36.28
C LEU A 402 64.63 16.89 -36.98
N GLN A 403 64.32 17.18 -38.25
CA GLN A 403 63.38 16.38 -39.06
C GLN A 403 64.01 15.03 -39.46
N GLU A 404 65.27 15.03 -39.84
CA GLU A 404 66.05 13.84 -40.21
C GLU A 404 66.23 12.90 -39.01
N LYS A 405 66.54 13.41 -37.81
CA LYS A 405 66.52 12.61 -36.57
C LYS A 405 65.15 12.06 -36.20
N ARG A 406 64.04 12.67 -36.66
CA ARG A 406 62.69 12.10 -36.50
C ARG A 406 62.41 11.00 -37.52
N GLN A 407 63.01 11.03 -38.71
CA GLN A 407 62.85 9.99 -39.74
C GLN A 407 63.79 8.78 -39.51
N VAL A 408 65.04 9.01 -39.09
CA VAL A 408 66.05 7.96 -38.85
C VAL A 408 65.77 7.13 -37.58
N SER A 409 64.79 7.52 -36.75
CA SER A 409 64.34 6.76 -35.56
C SER A 409 63.33 5.63 -35.90
N HIS A 410 63.09 5.35 -37.17
CA HIS A 410 62.22 4.25 -37.61
C HIS A 410 62.97 3.33 -38.58
N PRO A 411 63.45 2.15 -38.14
CA PRO A 411 63.79 1.08 -39.07
C PRO A 411 62.50 0.58 -39.78
N ASP A 412 62.68 -0.05 -40.94
CA ASP A 412 61.62 -0.45 -41.86
C ASP A 412 60.39 -1.09 -41.20
N LYS A 413 59.22 -0.52 -41.50
CA LYS A 413 57.90 -1.08 -41.14
C LYS A 413 57.06 -1.48 -42.35
N SER A 414 57.50 -1.19 -43.56
CA SER A 414 56.72 -1.42 -44.79
C SER A 414 56.45 -2.89 -45.10
N VAL A 415 57.33 -3.81 -44.68
CA VAL A 415 57.20 -5.26 -44.95
C VAL A 415 56.53 -6.03 -43.79
N ILE A 416 56.66 -5.55 -42.54
CA ILE A 416 56.07 -6.22 -41.37
C ILE A 416 54.59 -5.83 -41.17
N ILE A 417 54.18 -4.62 -41.59
CA ILE A 417 52.81 -4.14 -41.36
C ILE A 417 51.74 -5.04 -42.00
N GLN A 418 52.01 -5.75 -43.09
CA GLN A 418 50.95 -6.50 -43.79
C GLN A 418 50.54 -7.80 -43.08
N GLU A 419 51.46 -8.56 -42.48
CA GLU A 419 51.14 -9.71 -41.60
C GLU A 419 50.70 -9.25 -40.20
N ASP A 420 51.27 -8.15 -39.71
CA ASP A 420 51.00 -7.63 -38.36
C ASP A 420 49.67 -6.85 -38.28
N THR A 421 49.05 -6.47 -39.43
CA THR A 421 47.68 -5.96 -39.50
C THR A 421 46.64 -7.06 -39.59
N THR A 422 46.84 -8.09 -40.43
CA THR A 422 45.88 -9.21 -40.55
C THR A 422 45.78 -9.98 -39.24
N SER A 423 46.93 -10.34 -38.64
CA SER A 423 46.95 -11.03 -37.34
C SER A 423 46.43 -10.17 -36.18
N LYS A 424 46.46 -8.83 -36.27
CA LYS A 424 45.83 -7.93 -35.27
C LYS A 424 44.35 -7.65 -35.52
N THR A 425 43.85 -7.73 -36.76
CA THR A 425 42.40 -7.74 -37.01
C THR A 425 41.83 -9.08 -36.57
N GLU A 426 42.41 -10.20 -36.99
CA GLU A 426 42.00 -11.55 -36.59
C GLU A 426 42.05 -11.76 -35.08
N ASN A 427 43.12 -11.36 -34.36
CA ASN A 427 43.12 -11.45 -32.90
C ASN A 427 42.09 -10.54 -32.22
N LYS A 428 41.77 -9.37 -32.79
CA LYS A 428 40.73 -8.50 -32.22
C LYS A 428 39.34 -9.05 -32.48
N GLU A 429 39.09 -9.57 -33.67
CA GLU A 429 37.84 -10.18 -34.11
C GLU A 429 37.57 -11.45 -33.32
N VAL A 430 38.52 -12.39 -33.27
CA VAL A 430 38.45 -13.59 -32.41
C VAL A 430 38.29 -13.22 -30.93
N GLN A 431 38.89 -12.13 -30.44
CA GLN A 431 38.73 -11.71 -29.05
C GLN A 431 37.41 -10.97 -28.78
N THR A 432 36.83 -10.26 -29.76
CA THR A 432 35.45 -9.76 -29.66
C THR A 432 34.44 -10.90 -29.72
N ASP A 433 34.63 -11.85 -30.63
CA ASP A 433 33.77 -13.01 -30.82
C ASP A 433 33.79 -13.91 -29.58
N LEU A 434 34.97 -14.20 -29.02
CA LEU A 434 35.09 -14.96 -27.77
C LEU A 434 34.47 -14.21 -26.57
N CYS A 435 34.51 -12.88 -26.54
CA CYS A 435 33.81 -12.10 -25.52
C CYS A 435 32.29 -12.11 -25.72
N GLN A 436 31.83 -12.08 -26.97
CA GLN A 436 30.42 -12.05 -27.36
C GLN A 436 29.76 -13.43 -27.18
N GLU A 437 30.46 -14.52 -27.52
CA GLU A 437 30.03 -15.90 -27.26
C GLU A 437 29.99 -16.18 -25.75
N ASN A 438 30.97 -15.71 -24.98
CA ASN A 438 30.98 -15.84 -23.51
C ASN A 438 29.85 -15.00 -22.85
N ALA A 439 29.52 -13.83 -23.41
CA ALA A 439 28.36 -13.05 -22.99
C ALA A 439 27.04 -13.78 -23.30
N GLN A 440 26.87 -14.27 -24.53
CA GLN A 440 25.69 -15.06 -24.93
C GLN A 440 25.57 -16.38 -24.17
N SER A 441 26.68 -17.03 -23.80
CA SER A 441 26.67 -18.24 -22.99
C SER A 441 26.15 -17.95 -21.58
N LYS A 442 26.58 -16.85 -20.96
CA LYS A 442 26.07 -16.40 -19.65
C LYS A 442 24.62 -15.95 -19.70
N GLU A 443 24.21 -15.32 -20.80
CA GLU A 443 22.81 -14.96 -21.04
C GLU A 443 21.92 -16.22 -21.14
N LYS A 444 22.34 -17.22 -21.92
CA LYS A 444 21.65 -18.52 -22.01
C LYS A 444 21.59 -19.24 -20.66
N GLU A 445 22.68 -19.23 -19.89
CA GLU A 445 22.73 -19.80 -18.53
C GLU A 445 21.81 -19.06 -17.55
N PHE A 446 21.72 -17.73 -17.64
CA PHE A 446 20.82 -16.91 -16.83
C PHE A 446 19.35 -17.13 -17.20
N VAL A 447 19.03 -17.20 -18.50
CA VAL A 447 17.68 -17.56 -18.99
C VAL A 447 17.28 -18.96 -18.54
N LEU A 448 18.20 -19.93 -18.58
CA LEU A 448 17.96 -21.29 -18.08
C LEU A 448 17.68 -21.29 -16.57
N CYS A 449 18.48 -20.55 -15.78
CA CYS A 449 18.24 -20.39 -14.33
C CYS A 449 16.86 -19.77 -14.02
N ILE A 450 16.46 -18.74 -14.76
CA ILE A 450 15.13 -18.11 -14.61
C ILE A 450 14.03 -19.10 -15.01
N SER A 451 14.18 -19.81 -16.12
CA SER A 451 13.20 -20.80 -16.59
C SER A 451 12.97 -21.91 -15.55
N LEU A 452 14.05 -22.44 -14.99
CA LEU A 452 14.02 -23.52 -13.99
C LEU A 452 13.43 -23.03 -12.65
N GLN A 453 13.71 -21.78 -12.26
CA GLN A 453 13.09 -21.16 -11.09
C GLN A 453 11.58 -20.87 -11.33
N ASN A 454 11.19 -20.47 -12.54
CA ASN A 454 9.79 -20.26 -12.90
C ASN A 454 9.01 -21.59 -12.93
N GLU A 455 9.61 -22.67 -13.45
CA GLU A 455 9.02 -24.01 -13.43
C GLU A 455 8.80 -24.49 -11.99
N LYS A 456 9.79 -24.28 -11.10
CA LYS A 456 9.65 -24.57 -9.67
C LYS A 456 8.51 -23.77 -9.03
N LEU A 457 8.42 -22.46 -9.29
CA LEU A 457 7.34 -21.61 -8.80
C LEU A 457 5.96 -22.00 -9.37
N LEU A 458 5.90 -22.54 -10.58
CA LEU A 458 4.67 -23.08 -11.18
C LEU A 458 4.24 -24.40 -10.53
N VAL A 459 5.18 -25.24 -10.08
CA VAL A 459 4.88 -26.43 -9.28
C VAL A 459 4.36 -26.02 -7.91
N GLU A 460 5.09 -25.16 -7.19
CA GLU A 460 4.69 -24.65 -5.86
C GLU A 460 3.31 -23.95 -5.91
N LYS A 461 3.01 -23.18 -6.96
CA LYS A 461 1.66 -22.61 -7.17
C LYS A 461 0.57 -23.65 -7.43
N ARG A 462 0.87 -24.78 -8.08
CA ARG A 462 -0.11 -25.86 -8.28
C ARG A 462 -0.39 -26.58 -6.97
N GLU A 463 0.65 -26.91 -6.21
CA GLU A 463 0.54 -27.53 -4.89
C GLU A 463 -0.29 -26.68 -3.92
N LEU A 464 -0.02 -25.36 -3.85
CA LEU A 464 -0.80 -24.43 -3.00
C LEU A 464 -2.25 -24.26 -3.46
N LEU A 465 -2.53 -24.36 -4.77
CA LEU A 465 -3.91 -24.34 -5.28
C LEU A 465 -4.65 -25.63 -4.92
N GLU A 466 -3.99 -26.78 -4.99
CA GLU A 466 -4.54 -28.08 -4.60
C GLU A 466 -4.89 -28.09 -3.10
N GLU A 467 -3.94 -27.68 -2.22
CA GLU A 467 -4.18 -27.56 -0.77
C GLU A 467 -5.31 -26.58 -0.43
N LEU A 468 -5.43 -25.46 -1.14
CA LEU A 468 -6.54 -24.52 -0.97
C LEU A 468 -7.89 -25.14 -1.34
N THR A 469 -7.96 -25.89 -2.46
CA THR A 469 -9.20 -26.58 -2.86
C THR A 469 -9.57 -27.70 -1.88
N GLU A 470 -8.60 -28.45 -1.35
CA GLU A 470 -8.85 -29.47 -0.33
C GLU A 470 -9.43 -28.86 0.96
N GLU A 471 -8.85 -27.76 1.46
CA GLU A 471 -9.40 -27.07 2.64
C GLU A 471 -10.76 -26.42 2.37
N GLU A 472 -11.04 -25.94 1.15
CA GLU A 472 -12.37 -25.46 0.77
C GLU A 472 -13.41 -26.60 0.76
N HIS A 473 -13.10 -27.75 0.14
CA HIS A 473 -13.94 -28.94 0.19
C HIS A 473 -14.16 -29.43 1.63
N LYS A 474 -13.13 -29.38 2.48
CA LYS A 474 -13.18 -29.75 3.89
C LYS A 474 -14.02 -28.77 4.73
N LYS A 475 -14.02 -27.47 4.40
CA LYS A 475 -14.93 -26.47 5.01
C LYS A 475 -16.38 -26.70 4.57
N ASN A 476 -16.61 -26.91 3.27
CA ASN A 476 -17.95 -27.14 2.72
C ASN A 476 -18.58 -28.46 3.22
N THR A 477 -17.80 -29.53 3.36
CA THR A 477 -18.26 -30.78 3.98
C THR A 477 -18.55 -30.62 5.47
N LYS A 478 -17.73 -29.88 6.24
CA LYS A 478 -18.02 -29.55 7.65
C LYS A 478 -19.31 -28.73 7.81
N LEU A 479 -19.53 -27.72 6.96
CA LEU A 479 -20.77 -26.93 6.95
C LEU A 479 -21.99 -27.80 6.62
N THR A 480 -21.87 -28.67 5.63
CA THR A 480 -22.93 -29.63 5.25
C THR A 480 -23.23 -30.61 6.38
N ALA A 481 -22.21 -31.10 7.09
CA ALA A 481 -22.36 -31.95 8.28
C ALA A 481 -23.03 -31.20 9.45
N ALA A 482 -22.69 -29.93 9.68
CA ALA A 482 -23.32 -29.11 10.71
C ALA A 482 -24.79 -28.80 10.41
N LEU A 483 -25.12 -28.46 9.15
CA LEU A 483 -26.49 -28.21 8.69
C LEU A 483 -27.36 -29.47 8.76
N SER A 484 -26.83 -30.62 8.33
CA SER A 484 -27.55 -31.90 8.43
C SER A 484 -27.73 -32.35 9.88
N LYS A 485 -26.74 -32.15 10.76
CA LYS A 485 -26.90 -32.37 12.20
C LYS A 485 -28.01 -31.49 12.80
N SER A 486 -27.99 -30.19 12.54
CA SER A 486 -29.04 -29.26 13.01
C SER A 486 -30.44 -29.66 12.52
N ARG A 487 -30.56 -30.12 11.26
CA ARG A 487 -31.80 -30.69 10.73
C ARG A 487 -32.27 -31.93 11.49
N VAL A 488 -31.36 -32.85 11.82
CA VAL A 488 -31.66 -34.07 12.59
C VAL A 488 -32.10 -33.71 14.01
N ASP A 489 -31.38 -32.83 14.70
CA ASP A 489 -31.71 -32.37 16.05
C ASP A 489 -33.11 -31.72 16.09
N PHE A 490 -33.46 -30.90 15.08
CA PHE A 490 -34.80 -30.33 14.92
C PHE A 490 -35.88 -31.41 14.72
N LEU A 491 -35.67 -32.35 13.80
CA LEU A 491 -36.62 -33.44 13.54
C LEU A 491 -36.77 -34.38 14.74
N GLU A 492 -35.74 -34.56 15.56
CA GLU A 492 -35.83 -35.36 16.79
C GLU A 492 -36.66 -34.63 17.86
N MET A 493 -36.51 -33.30 18.01
CA MET A 493 -37.37 -32.50 18.88
C MET A 493 -38.83 -32.52 18.42
N GLU A 494 -39.09 -32.35 17.12
CA GLU A 494 -40.45 -32.40 16.57
C GLU A 494 -41.08 -33.79 16.75
N ASN A 495 -40.32 -34.87 16.54
CA ASN A 495 -40.79 -36.23 16.81
C ASN A 495 -41.09 -36.49 18.29
N LYS A 496 -40.28 -35.94 19.22
CA LYS A 496 -40.56 -36.02 20.67
C LYS A 496 -41.85 -35.27 21.02
N GLU A 497 -42.02 -34.05 20.51
CA GLU A 497 -43.24 -33.26 20.70
C GLU A 497 -44.49 -33.95 20.12
N MET A 498 -44.39 -34.53 18.91
CA MET A 498 -45.46 -35.34 18.33
C MET A 498 -45.75 -36.61 19.14
N GLY A 499 -44.71 -37.26 19.68
CA GLY A 499 -44.87 -38.37 20.62
C GLY A 499 -45.61 -37.98 21.91
N HIS A 500 -45.29 -36.81 22.49
CA HIS A 500 -46.00 -36.26 23.64
C HIS A 500 -47.46 -35.94 23.32
N ARG A 501 -47.74 -35.37 22.13
CA ARG A 501 -49.12 -35.10 21.65
C ARG A 501 -49.92 -36.39 21.46
N ILE A 502 -49.33 -37.41 20.83
CA ILE A 502 -49.96 -38.73 20.68
C ILE A 502 -50.25 -39.33 22.05
N ALA A 503 -49.29 -39.34 22.99
CA ALA A 503 -49.50 -39.85 24.34
C ALA A 503 -50.61 -39.08 25.09
N HIS A 504 -50.67 -37.76 24.95
CA HIS A 504 -51.72 -36.94 25.53
C HIS A 504 -53.11 -37.28 24.95
N LEU A 505 -53.22 -37.39 23.63
CA LEU A 505 -54.46 -37.77 22.94
C LEU A 505 -54.88 -39.20 23.29
N SER A 506 -53.95 -40.17 23.30
CA SER A 506 -54.22 -41.55 23.74
C SER A 506 -54.75 -41.58 25.18
N LYS A 507 -54.13 -40.83 26.10
CA LYS A 507 -54.59 -40.73 27.50
C LYS A 507 -55.92 -39.97 27.64
N HIS A 508 -56.28 -39.10 26.69
CA HIS A 508 -57.60 -38.49 26.66
C HIS A 508 -58.65 -39.49 26.14
N LEU A 509 -58.34 -40.24 25.09
CA LEU A 509 -59.22 -41.26 24.51
C LEU A 509 -59.44 -42.42 25.48
N GLU A 510 -58.40 -42.90 26.17
CA GLU A 510 -58.47 -43.94 27.20
C GLU A 510 -59.37 -43.50 28.36
N ARG A 511 -59.18 -42.28 28.88
CA ARG A 511 -60.11 -41.70 29.87
C ARG A 511 -61.52 -41.62 29.31
N SER A 512 -61.70 -41.16 28.06
CA SER A 512 -63.02 -41.05 27.43
C SER A 512 -63.73 -42.40 27.25
N LEU A 513 -62.97 -43.48 27.01
CA LEU A 513 -63.49 -44.86 27.03
C LEU A 513 -63.88 -45.28 28.44
N GLN A 514 -63.05 -44.98 29.45
CA GLN A 514 -63.36 -45.26 30.85
C GLN A 514 -64.60 -44.50 31.35
N THR A 515 -64.82 -43.24 30.93
CA THR A 515 -66.04 -42.48 31.26
C THR A 515 -67.28 -42.94 30.50
N SER A 516 -67.15 -43.84 29.52
CA SER A 516 -68.27 -44.34 28.71
C SER A 516 -68.60 -45.83 28.92
N GLN A 517 -67.96 -46.50 29.89
CA GLN A 517 -68.42 -47.82 30.36
C GLN A 517 -69.64 -47.68 31.30
N PRO A 518 -70.79 -48.31 30.99
CA PRO A 518 -71.91 -48.43 31.92
C PRO A 518 -71.73 -49.58 32.91
N LEU A 519 -72.49 -49.51 34.01
CA LEU A 519 -72.56 -50.53 35.06
C LEU A 519 -73.23 -51.84 34.60
N ASP A 520 -72.77 -52.94 35.20
CA ASP A 520 -73.37 -54.28 35.29
C ASP A 520 -73.83 -55.00 34.00
N LEU A 521 -73.12 -56.10 33.65
CA LEU A 521 -73.55 -57.43 34.11
C LEU A 521 -72.50 -58.53 33.79
N THR A 522 -72.57 -59.59 34.59
CA THR A 522 -71.81 -60.85 34.45
C THR A 522 -72.22 -61.64 33.20
N GLU A 523 -71.26 -62.15 32.42
CA GLU A 523 -71.14 -63.58 32.05
C GLU A 523 -69.89 -63.87 31.18
N GLU A 524 -69.03 -64.77 31.65
CA GLU A 524 -68.39 -65.80 30.81
C GLU A 524 -69.48 -66.87 30.55
N PRO A 525 -69.54 -67.59 29.40
CA PRO A 525 -68.33 -68.26 28.91
C PRO A 525 -68.24 -68.68 27.40
N ARG A 526 -67.13 -69.40 27.12
CA ARG A 526 -66.95 -70.52 26.15
C ARG A 526 -66.36 -70.28 24.74
N LYS A 527 -65.47 -71.24 24.43
CA LYS A 527 -64.77 -71.50 23.17
C LYS A 527 -65.63 -72.35 22.21
N THR A 528 -65.68 -71.95 20.93
CA THR A 528 -65.80 -72.81 19.73
C THR A 528 -65.19 -72.02 18.56
N SER A 529 -64.03 -72.37 17.99
CA SER A 529 -63.75 -73.46 17.04
C SER A 529 -64.26 -73.20 15.60
N GLN A 530 -63.32 -72.89 14.70
CA GLN A 530 -63.37 -73.01 13.21
C GLN A 530 -64.43 -72.15 12.48
N HIS A 531 -64.12 -71.29 11.50
CA HIS A 531 -63.46 -71.59 10.21
C HIS A 531 -63.05 -70.28 9.47
N ILE A 532 -62.08 -70.36 8.54
CA ILE A 532 -61.68 -69.28 7.60
C ILE A 532 -62.37 -69.53 6.24
N PRO A 533 -62.89 -68.52 5.52
CA PRO A 533 -62.16 -67.92 4.38
C PRO A 533 -62.29 -66.39 4.15
N ALA A 534 -61.13 -65.79 3.82
CA ALA A 534 -60.86 -64.63 2.95
C ALA A 534 -61.96 -63.62 2.55
N SER A 535 -61.73 -62.33 2.81
CA SER A 535 -61.35 -61.33 1.76
C SER A 535 -61.41 -59.88 2.26
N LEU A 536 -60.30 -59.13 2.16
CA LEU A 536 -60.27 -57.67 1.94
C LEU A 536 -58.83 -57.27 1.50
N PRO A 537 -58.64 -56.21 0.68
CA PRO A 537 -57.50 -56.12 -0.23
C PRO A 537 -56.23 -55.46 0.35
N GLU A 538 -55.08 -55.93 -0.12
CA GLU A 538 -53.79 -55.24 0.04
C GLU A 538 -53.69 -54.04 -0.93
N PHE A 539 -53.22 -52.89 -0.43
CA PHE A 539 -52.67 -51.84 -1.28
C PHE A 539 -51.14 -51.88 -1.21
N THR A 540 -50.52 -52.39 -2.27
CA THR A 540 -49.07 -52.46 -2.41
C THR A 540 -48.50 -51.06 -2.66
N LEU A 541 -47.73 -50.49 -1.71
CA LEU A 541 -46.85 -49.36 -2.02
C LEU A 541 -45.52 -49.88 -2.57
N ARG A 542 -45.29 -49.53 -3.84
CA ARG A 542 -44.21 -49.99 -4.69
C ARG A 542 -42.91 -49.27 -4.35
N VAL A 543 -41.90 -49.98 -3.85
CA VAL A 543 -40.51 -49.51 -3.86
C VAL A 543 -40.04 -49.42 -5.32
N MET A 544 -39.40 -48.31 -5.69
CA MET A 544 -38.59 -48.16 -6.90
C MET A 544 -37.23 -47.55 -6.52
N PRO A 545 -36.14 -47.87 -7.23
CA PRO A 545 -34.78 -47.60 -6.77
C PRO A 545 -34.29 -46.19 -7.13
N SER A 546 -33.19 -45.79 -6.48
CA SER A 546 -32.36 -44.67 -6.89
C SER A 546 -31.60 -44.99 -8.19
N GLU A 547 -31.51 -44.02 -9.10
CA GLU A 547 -30.47 -43.98 -10.13
C GLU A 547 -29.81 -42.58 -10.10
N GLU A 548 -28.49 -42.59 -10.22
CA GLU A 548 -27.66 -41.39 -10.39
C GLU A 548 -27.78 -40.90 -11.85
N SER A 549 -27.70 -39.58 -12.08
CA SER A 549 -27.38 -39.06 -13.41
C SER A 549 -26.73 -37.68 -13.32
N GLU A 550 -25.84 -37.42 -14.27
CA GLU A 550 -24.84 -36.37 -14.27
C GLU A 550 -25.37 -35.03 -14.83
N ASN A 551 -24.58 -33.97 -14.65
CA ASN A 551 -24.90 -32.60 -15.10
C ASN A 551 -24.88 -32.46 -16.63
N GLN A 552 -25.79 -31.66 -17.19
CA GLN A 552 -25.50 -30.93 -18.43
C GLN A 552 -26.29 -29.62 -18.59
N ASP A 553 -25.54 -28.53 -18.82
CA ASP A 553 -25.84 -27.27 -19.51
C ASP A 553 -27.29 -26.76 -19.63
N LEU A 554 -27.59 -25.63 -18.96
CA LEU A 554 -28.57 -24.63 -19.43
C LEU A 554 -28.12 -23.19 -19.07
N SER A 555 -27.27 -22.61 -19.92
CA SER A 555 -27.23 -21.15 -20.12
C SER A 555 -28.13 -20.81 -21.30
N ASP A 556 -29.25 -20.11 -21.06
CA ASP A 556 -29.77 -19.01 -21.87
C ASP A 556 -31.20 -18.59 -21.48
N SER A 557 -31.59 -17.39 -21.90
CA SER A 557 -32.97 -16.86 -21.94
C SER A 557 -33.60 -16.39 -20.61
N ILE A 558 -33.19 -15.19 -20.16
CA ILE A 558 -34.16 -14.17 -19.71
C ILE A 558 -33.92 -12.86 -20.47
N GLN A 559 -34.62 -12.70 -21.60
CA GLN A 559 -34.92 -11.39 -22.18
C GLN A 559 -36.42 -11.27 -22.42
N ALA A 560 -36.91 -10.02 -22.37
CA ALA A 560 -38.26 -9.57 -22.71
C ALA A 560 -39.43 -10.12 -21.86
N THR A 561 -39.88 -9.31 -20.89
CA THR A 561 -41.10 -8.50 -21.08
C THR A 561 -41.19 -7.39 -20.02
N THR A 562 -41.17 -6.12 -20.46
CA THR A 562 -42.24 -5.12 -20.22
C THR A 562 -41.82 -3.78 -20.83
N ALA A 563 -42.38 -3.44 -21.98
CA ALA A 563 -42.38 -2.08 -22.49
C ALA A 563 -43.81 -1.54 -22.44
N LYS A 564 -44.01 -0.38 -21.80
CA LYS A 564 -45.11 0.54 -22.13
C LYS A 564 -44.71 1.97 -21.78
N GLN A 565 -44.86 2.83 -22.76
CA GLN A 565 -44.48 4.25 -22.73
C GLN A 565 -45.49 5.08 -21.95
N THR A 566 -45.03 6.20 -21.39
CA THR A 566 -45.65 7.52 -21.60
C THR A 566 -44.57 8.61 -21.48
N ASP A 567 -44.43 9.44 -22.50
CA ASP A 567 -43.54 10.60 -22.52
C ASP A 567 -44.01 11.73 -21.60
N THR A 568 -43.08 12.54 -21.05
CA THR A 568 -43.07 14.01 -21.25
C THR A 568 -41.79 14.71 -20.74
N THR A 569 -40.97 15.17 -21.68
CA THR A 569 -40.28 16.47 -21.72
C THR A 569 -39.78 17.16 -20.43
N ALA A 570 -38.45 17.33 -20.29
CA ALA A 570 -37.79 18.66 -20.22
C ALA A 570 -36.26 18.58 -20.04
N SER A 571 -35.54 18.79 -21.15
CA SER A 571 -34.45 19.78 -21.31
C SER A 571 -33.77 20.38 -20.06
N SER A 572 -32.45 20.17 -19.94
CA SER A 572 -31.51 21.31 -19.91
C SER A 572 -30.09 20.91 -20.37
N HIS A 573 -29.47 21.76 -21.18
CA HIS A 573 -28.09 21.61 -21.65
C HIS A 573 -27.07 22.19 -20.65
N ARG A 574 -25.89 21.59 -20.53
CA ARG A 574 -24.64 22.38 -20.64
C ARG A 574 -23.40 21.54 -20.96
N SER A 575 -22.42 22.20 -21.57
CA SER A 575 -21.32 21.60 -22.32
C SER A 575 -19.96 21.71 -21.62
N THR A 576 -19.09 20.76 -21.95
CA THR A 576 -17.62 20.84 -22.12
C THR A 576 -16.88 22.16 -21.80
N ALA A 577 -15.86 22.06 -20.92
CA ALA A 577 -14.58 22.79 -20.94
C ALA A 577 -13.61 22.02 -20.01
N GLU A 578 -12.54 21.38 -20.52
CA GLU A 578 -11.19 21.92 -20.74
C GLU A 578 -10.32 22.13 -19.47
N LEU A 579 -9.27 21.29 -19.41
CA LEU A 579 -7.91 21.53 -18.90
C LEU A 579 -7.64 22.76 -18.01
N SER A 580 -7.19 22.52 -16.78
CA SER A 580 -6.04 23.27 -16.22
C SER A 580 -5.35 22.50 -15.08
N TYR A 581 -4.03 22.38 -15.19
CA TYR A 581 -3.16 22.00 -14.07
C TYR A 581 -3.05 23.18 -13.10
N LEU A 582 -3.09 22.93 -11.79
CA LEU A 582 -2.47 23.86 -10.85
C LEU A 582 -1.78 23.13 -9.68
N ASN A 583 -0.47 23.30 -9.66
CA ASN A 583 0.44 22.89 -8.61
C ASN A 583 0.52 24.04 -7.60
N VAL A 584 0.20 23.80 -6.32
CA VAL A 584 0.26 24.84 -5.27
C VAL A 584 1.01 24.33 -4.05
N THR A 585 2.30 24.65 -4.00
CA THR A 585 3.11 24.63 -2.79
C THR A 585 2.71 25.78 -1.87
N ILE A 586 2.33 25.50 -0.61
CA ILE A 586 2.34 26.52 0.45
C ILE A 586 3.14 26.00 1.64
N MET A 587 4.32 26.57 1.81
CA MET A 587 4.95 26.67 3.13
C MET A 587 4.44 27.95 3.80
N GLN A 588 3.93 27.88 5.03
CA GLN A 588 4.43 28.73 6.12
C GLN A 588 3.91 28.36 7.51
N ARG A 589 4.89 27.99 8.37
CA ARG A 589 5.05 28.33 9.80
C ARG A 589 3.81 28.48 10.69
N PHE A 590 3.81 27.70 11.77
CA PHE A 590 3.84 28.28 13.12
C PHE A 590 5.02 27.71 13.92
N SER A 591 5.54 28.50 14.86
CA SER A 591 6.69 28.16 15.69
C SER A 591 6.29 27.94 17.15
N ASP A 592 7.21 27.31 17.88
CA ASP A 592 7.49 27.48 19.32
C ASP A 592 6.89 26.51 20.37
N LEU A 593 7.82 26.03 21.22
CA LEU A 593 7.68 25.52 22.61
C LEU A 593 7.26 24.02 22.80
N PRO A 594 7.68 23.36 23.91
CA PRO A 594 9.05 22.86 24.07
C PRO A 594 9.15 21.39 24.57
N ASN A 595 10.32 20.76 24.41
CA ASN A 595 10.60 19.41 24.97
C ASN A 595 10.76 19.42 26.51
N PRO A 596 10.28 18.36 27.18
CA PRO A 596 10.82 17.89 28.46
C PRO A 596 11.02 16.36 28.51
N PRO A 597 11.57 15.86 29.63
CA PRO A 597 13.00 15.78 29.95
C PRO A 597 13.72 14.57 29.32
#